data_AF-A0A0F8E6G2-F1
#
_entry.id   AF-A0A0F8E6G2-F1
#
_cell.length_a   1.000
_cell.length_b   1.000
_cell.length_c   1.000
_cell.angle_alpha   90.00
_cell.angle_beta   90.00
_cell.angle_gamma   90.00
#
_symmetry.space_group_name_H-M   'P 1'
#
loop_
_entity.id
_entity.type
_entity.pdbx_description
1 polymer ?
#
loop_
_entity_poly.entity_id
_entity_poly.type
_entity_poly.pdbx_seq_one_letter_code
_entity_poly.pdbx_strand_id
1 'polypeptide(L)'
;MNGKQHETLNLIALFPTLFLLGYYHAALTFSILFVLKWIWNTYYVTPDVDTHSRATKRLGLIGLIINKLFGHRKTLHNPFFWIVLFGIEYYFLGAWVLGGVFPVASHLVTDKL
;
A
#
# COMPACT_ATOMS: atom_id res chain seq x y z
N MET A 1 -11.76 1.66 -10.37
CA MET A 1 -11.56 3.13 -10.53
C MET A 1 -10.30 3.38 -11.39
N ASN A 2 -9.97 4.60 -11.83
CA ASN A 2 -8.67 4.87 -12.46
C ASN A 2 -7.61 5.20 -11.38
N GLY A 3 -6.33 5.01 -11.68
CA GLY A 3 -5.25 5.18 -10.69
C GLY A 3 -5.25 6.54 -9.95
N LYS A 4 -5.62 7.64 -10.63
CA LYS A 4 -5.70 8.98 -10.03
C LYS A 4 -6.76 9.07 -8.93
N GLN A 5 -7.87 8.35 -9.10
CA GLN A 5 -8.93 8.29 -8.10
C GLN A 5 -8.49 7.50 -6.85
N HIS A 6 -7.69 6.44 -7.00
CA HIS A 6 -7.11 5.72 -5.84
C HIS A 6 -6.14 6.59 -5.07
N GLU A 7 -5.26 7.30 -5.77
CA GLU A 7 -4.32 8.24 -5.15
C GLU A 7 -5.07 9.32 -4.37
N THR A 8 -6.09 9.92 -4.97
CA THR A 8 -6.91 10.96 -4.33
C THR A 8 -7.58 10.44 -3.07
N LEU A 9 -8.17 9.25 -3.12
CA LEU A 9 -8.80 8.62 -1.95
C LEU A 9 -7.78 8.34 -0.84
N ASN A 10 -6.60 7.83 -1.17
CA ASN A 10 -5.54 7.56 -0.20
C ASN A 10 -5.00 8.83 0.45
N LEU A 11 -4.91 9.94 -0.30
CA LEU A 11 -4.48 11.23 0.23
C LEU A 11 -5.55 11.85 1.13
N ILE A 12 -6.83 11.80 0.74
CA ILE A 12 -7.93 12.30 1.58
C ILE A 12 -8.00 11.53 2.89
N ALA A 13 -7.85 10.20 2.86
CA ALA A 13 -7.87 9.35 4.05
C ALA A 13 -6.64 9.52 4.95
N LEU A 14 -5.55 10.10 4.44
CA LEU A 14 -4.37 10.39 5.26
C LEU A 14 -4.65 11.48 6.30
N PHE A 15 -5.46 12.49 5.97
CA PHE A 15 -5.78 13.59 6.90
C PHE A 15 -6.42 13.14 8.23
N PRO A 16 -7.54 12.37 8.25
CA PRO A 16 -8.09 11.86 9.50
C PRO A 16 -7.11 10.91 10.20
N THR A 17 -6.28 10.17 9.45
CA THR A 17 -5.26 9.28 10.04
C THR A 17 -4.18 10.07 10.77
N LEU A 18 -3.69 11.17 10.21
CA LEU A 18 -2.74 12.08 10.87
C LEU A 18 -3.32 12.68 12.14
N PHE A 19 -4.60 13.09 12.10
CA PHE A 19 -5.31 13.56 13.29
C PHE A 19 -5.33 12.50 14.39
N LEU A 20 -5.67 11.24 14.06
CA LEU A 20 -5.71 10.15 15.03
C LEU A 20 -4.32 9.84 15.61
N LEU A 21 -3.27 9.83 14.79
CA LEU A 21 -1.88 9.65 15.27
C LEU A 21 -1.50 10.71 16.31
N GLY A 22 -1.86 11.97 16.04
CA GLY A 22 -1.65 13.08 16.98
C GLY A 22 -2.50 12.95 18.25
N TYR A 23 -3.80 12.65 18.09
CA TYR A 23 -4.76 12.50 19.20
C TYR A 23 -4.36 11.40 20.18
N TYR A 24 -3.86 10.26 19.68
CA TYR A 24 -3.39 9.16 20.51
C TYR A 24 -1.93 9.30 20.95
N HIS A 25 -1.31 10.47 20.74
CA HIS A 25 0.08 10.74 21.13
C HIS A 25 1.07 9.69 20.62
N ALA A 26 0.88 9.20 19.39
CA ALA A 26 1.80 8.25 18.79
C ALA A 26 3.21 8.86 18.70
N ALA A 27 4.23 8.05 19.02
CA ALA A 27 5.61 8.50 18.99
C ALA A 27 5.98 9.08 17.61
N LEU A 28 6.71 10.20 17.59
CA LEU A 28 7.01 10.92 16.35
C LEU A 28 7.69 10.00 15.31
N THR A 29 8.67 9.19 15.73
CA THR A 29 9.35 8.23 14.84
C THR A 29 8.39 7.20 14.26
N PHE A 30 7.45 6.68 15.07
CA PHE A 30 6.42 5.75 14.58
C PHE A 30 5.53 6.42 13.54
N SER A 31 5.05 7.63 13.82
CA SER A 31 4.18 8.40 12.92
C SER A 31 4.86 8.69 11.58
N ILE A 32 6.14 9.09 11.61
CA ILE A 32 6.92 9.33 10.37
C ILE A 32 7.03 8.04 9.55
N LEU A 33 7.45 6.93 10.16
CA LEU A 33 7.60 5.66 9.45
C LEU A 33 6.26 5.16 8.89
N PHE A 34 5.18 5.31 9.66
CA PHE A 34 3.83 4.95 9.25
C PHE A 34 3.39 5.76 8.02
N VAL A 35 3.59 7.08 8.03
CA VAL A 35 3.25 7.97 6.90
C VAL A 35 4.12 7.67 5.68
N LEU A 36 5.43 7.41 5.87
CA LEU A 36 6.31 7.01 4.78
C LEU A 36 5.86 5.71 4.14
N LYS A 37 5.45 4.71 4.94
CA LYS A 37 4.87 3.45 4.41
C LYS A 37 3.55 3.69 3.68
N TRP A 38 2.72 4.62 4.15
CA TRP A 38 1.47 4.99 3.48
C TRP A 38 1.72 5.59 2.10
N ILE A 39 2.59 6.61 2.04
CA ILE A 39 3.00 7.29 0.79
C ILE A 39 3.64 6.27 -0.16
N TRP A 40 4.55 5.43 0.35
CA TRP A 40 5.18 4.37 -0.43
C TRP A 40 4.15 3.45 -1.08
N ASN A 41 3.18 2.94 -0.32
CA ASN A 41 2.17 2.06 -0.89
C ASN A 41 1.29 2.80 -1.90
N THR A 42 0.86 4.02 -1.58
CA THR A 42 0.00 4.84 -2.45
C THR A 42 0.62 5.06 -3.83
N TYR A 43 1.91 5.39 -3.89
CA TYR A 43 2.58 5.79 -5.14
C TYR A 43 3.44 4.73 -5.82
N TYR A 44 3.84 3.66 -5.12
CA TYR A 44 4.75 2.66 -5.71
C TYR A 44 4.14 1.25 -5.78
N VAL A 45 3.13 0.98 -4.95
CA VAL A 45 2.54 -0.37 -4.85
C VAL A 45 1.15 -0.41 -5.50
N THR A 46 0.27 0.52 -5.13
CA THR A 46 -1.15 0.52 -5.52
C THR A 46 -1.57 1.38 -6.72
N PRO A 47 -0.77 2.27 -7.36
CA PRO A 47 -1.34 3.16 -8.36
C PRO A 47 -1.56 2.44 -9.69
N ASP A 48 -2.80 2.32 -10.10
CA ASP A 48 -3.20 1.87 -11.44
C ASP A 48 -3.14 3.01 -12.48
N VAL A 49 -2.15 3.91 -12.35
CA VAL A 49 -1.91 5.01 -13.29
C VAL A 49 -1.05 4.48 -14.45
N ASP A 50 -1.55 4.66 -15.67
CA ASP A 50 -1.08 4.03 -16.92
C ASP A 50 0.44 4.15 -17.23
N THR A 51 1.16 5.08 -16.60
CA THR A 51 2.63 5.21 -16.73
C THR A 51 3.42 4.06 -16.10
N HIS A 52 2.81 3.30 -15.17
CA HIS A 52 3.45 2.21 -14.41
C HIS A 52 2.64 0.90 -14.40
N SER A 53 1.87 0.59 -15.43
CA SER A 53 1.00 -0.62 -15.51
C SER A 53 1.74 -1.98 -15.50
N ARG A 54 3.08 -2.00 -15.55
CA ARG A 54 3.90 -3.22 -15.53
C ARG A 54 4.69 -3.35 -14.23
N ALA A 55 4.54 -4.48 -13.53
CA ALA A 55 5.26 -4.82 -12.29
C ALA A 55 6.78 -4.59 -12.36
N THR A 56 7.39 -4.87 -13.53
CA THR A 56 8.81 -4.67 -13.79
C THR A 56 9.26 -3.21 -13.75
N LYS A 57 8.34 -2.25 -13.98
CA LYS A 57 8.60 -0.82 -13.79
C LYS A 57 8.33 -0.35 -12.36
N ARG A 58 7.55 -1.08 -11.55
CA ARG A 58 7.20 -0.72 -10.15
C ARG A 58 8.19 -1.26 -9.10
N LEU A 59 8.65 -2.49 -9.28
CA LEU A 59 9.39 -3.24 -8.24
C LEU A 59 10.75 -3.79 -8.75
N GLY A 60 11.18 -3.35 -9.93
CA GLY A 60 12.43 -3.81 -10.55
C GLY A 60 12.52 -5.33 -10.67
N LEU A 61 13.59 -5.93 -10.15
CA LEU A 61 13.85 -7.38 -10.14
C LEU A 61 12.75 -8.17 -9.41
N ILE A 62 12.23 -7.63 -8.31
CA ILE A 62 11.14 -8.25 -7.52
C ILE A 62 9.84 -8.28 -8.35
N GLY A 63 9.57 -7.21 -9.09
CA GLY A 63 8.43 -7.14 -10.01
C GLY A 63 8.50 -8.15 -11.14
N LEU A 64 9.71 -8.50 -11.58
CA LEU A 64 9.97 -9.54 -12.59
C LEU A 64 9.67 -10.93 -12.03
N ILE A 65 10.08 -11.20 -10.79
CA ILE A 65 9.79 -12.47 -10.07
C ILE A 65 8.27 -12.64 -9.87
N ILE A 66 7.57 -11.61 -9.38
CA ILE A 66 6.12 -11.64 -9.16
C ILE A 66 5.36 -11.84 -10.47
N ASN A 67 5.77 -11.15 -11.55
CA ASN A 67 5.15 -11.33 -12.86
C ASN A 67 5.31 -12.75 -13.39
N LYS A 68 6.49 -13.34 -13.22
CA LYS A 68 6.83 -14.65 -13.78
C LYS A 68 6.17 -15.80 -13.02
N LEU A 69 5.95 -15.65 -11.71
CA LEU A 69 5.37 -16.70 -10.87
C LEU A 69 3.84 -16.71 -10.83
N PHE A 70 3.19 -15.55 -10.85
CA PHE A 70 1.76 -15.50 -10.47
C PHE A 70 0.88 -14.60 -11.35
N GLY A 71 1.48 -13.73 -12.18
CA GLY A 71 0.76 -12.71 -12.93
C GLY A 71 0.34 -11.52 -12.04
N HIS A 72 0.76 -10.31 -12.43
CA HIS A 72 0.66 -9.08 -11.65
C HIS A 72 -0.72 -8.83 -11.01
N ARG A 73 -1.79 -8.84 -11.83
CA ARG A 73 -3.15 -8.59 -11.36
C ARG A 73 -3.67 -9.66 -10.41
N LYS A 74 -3.34 -10.94 -10.62
CA LYS A 74 -3.86 -12.03 -9.79
C LYS A 74 -3.30 -12.02 -8.36
N THR A 75 -2.06 -11.57 -8.20
CA THR A 75 -1.36 -11.57 -6.90
C THR A 75 -1.67 -10.32 -6.11
N LEU A 76 -1.60 -9.14 -6.73
CA LEU A 76 -1.82 -7.88 -6.06
C LEU A 76 -3.31 -7.61 -5.75
N HIS A 77 -4.23 -8.30 -6.44
CA HIS A 77 -5.65 -8.30 -6.10
C HIS A 77 -6.06 -9.44 -5.13
N ASN A 78 -5.11 -10.24 -4.62
CA ASN A 78 -5.39 -11.28 -3.63
C ASN A 78 -5.23 -10.74 -2.20
N PRO A 79 -6.33 -10.60 -1.42
CA PRO A 79 -6.26 -10.10 -0.05
C PRO A 79 -5.41 -10.99 0.88
N PHE A 80 -5.42 -12.31 0.65
CA PHE A 80 -4.67 -13.26 1.47
C PHE A 80 -3.16 -13.06 1.34
N PHE A 81 -2.68 -12.73 0.13
CA PHE A 81 -1.28 -12.39 -0.09
C PHE A 81 -0.86 -11.20 0.79
N TRP A 82 -1.65 -10.14 0.83
CA TRP A 82 -1.36 -8.95 1.62
C TRP A 82 -1.45 -9.18 3.12
N ILE A 83 -2.40 -10.00 3.58
CA ILE A 83 -2.48 -10.40 5.00
C ILE A 83 -1.21 -11.12 5.44
N VAL A 84 -0.75 -12.10 4.64
CA VAL A 84 0.49 -12.83 4.94
C VAL A 84 1.69 -11.90 4.89
N LEU A 85 1.80 -11.07 3.85
CA LEU A 85 2.92 -10.13 3.71
C LEU A 85 2.98 -9.13 4.87
N PHE A 86 1.87 -8.48 5.21
CA PHE A 86 1.83 -7.56 6.35
C PHE A 86 2.04 -8.26 7.69
N GLY A 87 1.59 -9.51 7.85
CA GLY A 87 1.90 -10.31 9.03
C GLY A 87 3.40 -10.55 9.20
N ILE A 88 4.10 -10.89 8.11
CA ILE A 88 5.56 -11.03 8.09
C ILE A 88 6.23 -9.69 8.37
N GLU A 89 5.86 -8.62 7.66
CA GLU A 89 6.42 -7.29 7.86
C GLU A 89 6.22 -6.80 9.30
N TYR A 90 5.04 -7.03 9.87
CA TYR A 90 4.73 -6.62 11.24
C TYR A 90 5.61 -7.36 12.25
N TYR A 91 5.82 -8.66 12.05
CA TYR A 91 6.66 -9.47 12.93
C TYR A 91 8.12 -8.98 12.94
N PHE A 92 8.68 -8.62 11.79
CA PHE A 92 10.08 -8.23 11.68
C PHE A 92 10.37 -6.74 11.88
N LEU A 93 9.43 -5.87 11.46
CA LEU A 93 9.65 -4.42 11.40
C LEU A 93 8.79 -3.66 12.41
N GLY A 94 7.76 -4.29 12.98
CA GLY A 94 6.85 -3.69 13.94
C GLY A 94 5.66 -2.96 13.32
N ALA A 95 4.86 -2.33 14.17
CA ALA A 95 3.52 -1.87 13.82
C ALA A 95 3.44 -0.71 12.81
N TRP A 96 4.52 0.02 12.54
CA TRP A 96 4.50 1.14 11.59
C TRP A 96 4.20 0.69 10.16
N VAL A 97 4.47 -0.59 9.84
CA VAL A 97 4.16 -1.18 8.53
C VAL A 97 2.67 -1.19 8.22
N LEU A 98 1.82 -1.11 9.25
CA LEU A 98 0.37 -1.02 9.10
C LEU A 98 -0.07 0.24 8.37
N GLY A 99 0.80 1.25 8.20
CA GLY A 99 0.56 2.40 7.32
C GLY A 99 0.32 2.00 5.86
N GLY A 100 0.71 0.79 5.45
CA GLY A 100 0.41 0.26 4.13
C GLY A 100 -0.97 -0.38 3.96
N VAL A 101 -1.66 -0.69 5.07
CA VAL A 101 -2.89 -1.49 5.03
C VAL A 101 -4.01 -0.73 4.33
N PHE A 102 -4.26 0.53 4.71
CA PHE A 102 -5.34 1.30 4.10
C PHE A 102 -5.12 1.54 2.60
N PRO A 103 -3.94 2.01 2.11
CA PRO A 103 -3.70 2.17 0.68
C PRO A 103 -3.95 0.89 -0.14
N VAL A 104 -3.55 -0.27 0.38
CA VAL A 104 -3.76 -1.56 -0.27
C VAL A 104 -5.23 -1.99 -0.20
N ALA A 105 -5.87 -1.88 0.96
CA ALA A 105 -7.26 -2.28 1.15
C ALA A 105 -8.22 -1.44 0.31
N SER A 106 -8.00 -0.12 0.26
CA SER A 106 -8.81 0.78 -0.56
C SER A 106 -8.74 0.39 -2.04
N HIS A 107 -7.53 0.11 -2.55
CA HIS A 107 -7.31 -0.37 -3.91
C HIS A 107 -8.03 -1.71 -4.19
N LEU A 108 -7.93 -2.68 -3.29
CA LEU A 108 -8.61 -3.98 -3.42
C LEU A 108 -10.14 -3.86 -3.46
N VAL A 109 -10.70 -2.93 -2.70
CA VAL A 109 -12.15 -2.73 -2.60
C VAL A 109 -12.68 -1.96 -3.81
N THR A 110 -12.02 -0.88 -4.20
CA THR A 110 -12.50 0.01 -5.27
C THR A 110 -12.18 -0.48 -6.69
N ASP A 111 -11.40 -1.55 -6.83
CA ASP A 111 -11.21 -2.28 -8.10
C ASP A 111 -12.19 -3.45 -8.30
N LYS A 112 -12.84 -3.92 -7.23
CA LYS A 112 -13.89 -4.93 -7.31
C LYS A 112 -15.28 -4.35 -7.59
N LEU A 113 -15.43 -3.03 -7.40
CA LEU A 113 -16.62 -2.23 -7.70
C LEU A 113 -16.49 -1.60 -9.09
#